data_AF-A0A1S3QQB0-F1
#
_entry.id   AF-A0A1S3QQB0-F1
#
_cell.length_a   1.000
_cell.length_b   1.000
_cell.length_c   1.000
_cell.angle_alpha   90.00
_cell.angle_beta   90.00
_cell.angle_gamma   90.00
#
_symmetry.space_group_name_H-M   'P 1'
#
loop_
_entity.id
_entity.type
_entity.pdbx_description
1 polymer ?
#
loop_
_entity_poly.entity_id
_entity_poly.type
_entity_poly.pdbx_seq_one_letter_code
_entity_poly.pdbx_strand_id
1 'polypeptide(L)'
;PLSSTCLQVIPPKGWRPRCSYDDIDDLVIHAPIQQMVAGQSGLFTQFNIQKKPLSVKEFRRLANSDKYCTPRYLNYEDLERKYWKNLTFVSPIYGADVPGSLYDEVDVSGLTEYQSLSLLSVTHH
;
A
#
# COMPACT_ATOMS: atom_id res chain seq x y z
N PRO A 1 13.83 -27.49 -12.42
CA PRO A 1 14.36 -26.17 -12.01
C PRO A 1 13.28 -25.08 -12.13
N LEU A 2 12.69 -24.69 -11.00
CA LEU A 2 11.98 -23.43 -10.81
C LEU A 2 12.38 -22.94 -9.42
N SER A 3 13.50 -22.25 -9.32
CA SER A 3 13.76 -21.43 -8.14
C SER A 3 12.74 -20.30 -8.20
N SER A 4 11.81 -20.28 -7.24
CA SER A 4 10.90 -19.14 -7.10
C SER A 4 11.75 -17.88 -6.95
N THR A 5 11.52 -16.89 -7.80
CA THR A 5 12.27 -15.62 -7.80
C THR A 5 11.83 -14.70 -6.67
N CYS A 6 10.71 -15.01 -6.02
CA CYS A 6 10.21 -14.35 -4.83
C CYS A 6 10.35 -15.28 -3.61
N LEU A 7 10.91 -14.75 -2.53
CA LEU A 7 11.06 -15.44 -1.24
C LEU A 7 10.41 -14.59 -0.15
N GLN A 8 9.73 -15.23 0.79
CA GLN A 8 9.20 -14.59 1.99
C GLN A 8 10.20 -14.78 3.13
N VAL A 9 10.68 -13.68 3.70
CA VAL A 9 11.53 -13.69 4.90
C VAL A 9 10.64 -13.36 6.11
N ILE A 10 10.56 -14.28 7.07
CA ILE A 10 9.76 -14.11 8.28
C ILE A 10 10.70 -13.65 9.40
N PRO A 11 10.51 -12.46 10.01
CA PRO A 11 11.36 -11.99 11.08
C PRO A 11 11.20 -12.86 12.35
N PRO A 12 12.21 -12.90 13.24
CA PRO A 12 12.11 -13.60 14.50
C PRO A 12 10.94 -13.13 15.36
N LYS A 13 10.36 -14.03 16.15
CA LYS A 13 9.31 -13.68 17.12
C LYS A 13 9.82 -12.59 18.06
N GLY A 14 9.08 -11.49 18.19
CA GLY A 14 9.41 -10.37 19.08
C GLY A 14 10.16 -9.21 18.40
N TRP A 15 10.70 -9.41 17.19
CA TRP A 15 11.27 -8.31 16.42
C TRP A 15 10.17 -7.33 15.99
N ARG A 16 10.40 -6.03 16.21
CA ARG A 16 9.53 -4.94 15.76
C ARG A 16 10.41 -3.79 15.26
N PRO A 17 10.12 -3.20 14.08
CA PRO A 17 10.91 -2.09 13.54
C PRO A 17 10.67 -0.76 14.26
N ARG A 18 9.53 -0.65 14.97
CA ARG A 18 9.11 0.52 15.75
C ARG A 18 8.19 0.11 16.91
N CYS A 19 8.16 0.91 17.97
CA CYS A 19 7.29 0.72 19.14
C CYS A 19 5.77 0.86 18.86
N SER A 20 5.33 1.94 18.19
CA SER A 20 3.92 2.17 17.81
C SER A 20 3.81 2.95 16.49
N TYR A 21 2.66 2.91 15.82
CA TYR A 21 2.37 3.69 14.61
C TYR A 21 1.31 4.78 14.86
N ASP A 22 1.00 5.11 16.11
CA ASP A 22 -0.05 6.10 16.44
C ASP A 22 0.33 7.54 16.06
N ASP A 23 1.62 7.79 15.84
CA ASP A 23 2.23 9.10 15.57
C ASP A 23 2.34 9.44 14.07
N ILE A 24 1.93 8.53 13.17
CA ILE A 24 2.14 8.71 11.72
C ILE A 24 1.05 9.51 11.03
N ASP A 25 -0.02 9.88 11.75
CA ASP A 25 -1.23 10.47 11.16
C ASP A 25 -0.97 11.78 10.42
N ASP A 26 0.00 12.57 10.90
CA ASP A 26 0.38 13.87 10.35
C ASP A 26 1.39 13.76 9.19
N LEU A 27 1.90 12.57 8.88
CA LEU A 27 2.78 12.34 7.74
C LEU A 27 2.05 12.70 6.44
N VAL A 28 2.73 13.43 5.55
CA VAL A 28 2.15 13.90 4.29
C VAL A 28 2.55 12.99 3.13
N ILE A 29 1.56 12.51 2.40
CA ILE A 29 1.75 11.87 1.10
C ILE A 29 1.74 12.99 0.06
N HIS A 30 2.92 13.40 -0.41
CA HIS A 30 3.08 14.57 -1.27
C HIS A 30 2.51 14.38 -2.69
N ALA A 31 2.63 13.17 -3.24
CA ALA A 31 2.17 12.87 -4.60
C ALA A 31 1.32 11.58 -4.64
N PRO A 32 0.13 11.55 -4.03
CA PRO A 32 -0.75 10.40 -4.12
C PRO A 32 -1.17 10.17 -5.57
N ILE A 33 -1.25 8.91 -6.01
CA ILE A 33 -1.52 8.52 -7.39
C ILE A 33 -2.86 7.79 -7.45
N GLN A 34 -3.80 8.27 -8.25
CA GLN A 34 -5.00 7.53 -8.58
C GLN A 34 -4.73 6.59 -9.76
N GLN A 35 -4.98 5.29 -9.55
CA GLN A 35 -4.72 4.23 -10.53
C GLN A 35 -5.96 4.00 -11.39
N MET A 36 -6.02 4.65 -12.54
CA MET A 36 -7.05 4.40 -13.55
C MET A 36 -6.69 3.12 -14.29
N VAL A 37 -7.62 2.17 -14.38
CA VAL A 37 -7.41 0.92 -15.12
C VAL A 37 -8.42 0.83 -16.25
N ALA A 38 -7.94 0.52 -17.45
CA ALA A 38 -8.76 0.21 -18.61
C ALA A 38 -8.38 -1.17 -19.16
N GLY A 39 -9.36 -1.90 -19.68
CA GLY A 39 -9.14 -3.25 -20.21
C GLY A 39 -10.24 -4.22 -19.80
N GLN A 40 -10.10 -5.47 -20.24
CA GLN A 40 -11.08 -6.54 -20.04
C GLN A 40 -10.46 -7.92 -20.28
N SER A 41 -11.15 -8.97 -19.84
CA SER A 41 -10.75 -10.36 -20.07
C SER A 41 -9.31 -10.70 -19.65
N GLY A 42 -8.84 -10.11 -18.54
CA GLY A 42 -7.51 -10.36 -17.99
C GLY A 42 -6.40 -9.50 -18.60
N LEU A 43 -6.69 -8.67 -19.61
CA LEU A 43 -5.72 -7.74 -20.18
C LEU A 43 -6.08 -6.31 -19.79
N PHE A 44 -5.17 -5.65 -19.07
CA PHE A 44 -5.39 -4.32 -18.52
C PHE A 44 -4.20 -3.40 -18.76
N THR A 45 -4.49 -2.11 -18.88
CA THR A 45 -3.52 -1.01 -18.88
C THR A 45 -3.86 -0.07 -17.74
N GLN A 46 -2.84 0.31 -16.98
CA GLN A 46 -2.96 1.25 -15.87
C GLN A 46 -2.40 2.62 -16.28
N PHE A 47 -3.10 3.68 -15.88
CA PHE A 47 -2.68 5.07 -16.00
C PHE A 47 -2.69 5.72 -14.62
N ASN A 48 -1.69 6.56 -14.38
CA ASN A 48 -1.49 7.22 -13.09
C ASN A 48 -1.91 8.69 -13.16
N ILE A 49 -2.87 9.07 -12.32
CA ILE A 49 -3.29 10.47 -12.17
C ILE A 49 -2.84 10.98 -10.81
N GLN A 50 -1.88 11.90 -10.79
CA GLN A 50 -1.45 12.52 -9.55
C GLN A 50 -2.60 13.33 -8.92
N LYS A 51 -2.78 13.16 -7.61
CA LYS A 51 -3.77 13.86 -6.79
C LYS A 51 -3.08 14.91 -5.93
N LYS A 52 -3.90 15.75 -5.28
CA LYS A 52 -3.41 16.72 -4.31
C LYS A 52 -2.80 15.99 -3.11
N PRO A 53 -1.77 16.58 -2.45
CA PRO A 53 -1.22 16.05 -1.22
C PRO A 53 -2.31 15.79 -0.19
N LEU A 54 -2.11 14.76 0.63
CA LEU A 54 -3.01 14.40 1.74
C LEU A 54 -2.23 13.72 2.87
N SER A 55 -2.67 13.91 4.09
CA SER A 55 -2.09 13.28 5.29
C SER A 55 -2.41 11.79 5.35
N VAL A 56 -1.60 11.00 6.06
CA VAL A 56 -1.90 9.58 6.32
C VAL A 56 -3.25 9.42 7.01
N LYS A 57 -3.62 10.34 7.90
CA LYS A 57 -4.95 10.37 8.52
C LYS A 57 -6.08 10.48 7.49
N GLU A 58 -5.96 11.39 6.53
CA GLU A 58 -6.94 11.55 5.44
C GLU A 58 -6.94 10.33 4.51
N PHE A 59 -5.77 9.79 4.20
CA PHE A 59 -5.62 8.57 3.40
C PHE A 59 -6.35 7.40 4.05
N ARG A 60 -6.13 7.18 5.35
CA ARG A 60 -6.78 6.12 6.15
C ARG A 60 -8.29 6.30 6.18
N ARG A 61 -8.78 7.54 6.31
CA ARG A 61 -10.22 7.84 6.24
C ARG A 61 -10.80 7.49 4.87
N LEU A 62 -10.09 7.76 3.78
CA LEU A 62 -10.51 7.39 2.43
C LEU A 62 -10.54 5.88 2.26
N ALA A 63 -9.46 5.18 2.64
CA ALA A 63 -9.34 3.72 2.56
C ALA A 63 -10.44 2.97 3.33
N ASN A 64 -10.92 3.55 4.44
CA ASN A 64 -12.00 2.95 5.26
C ASN A 64 -13.39 3.48 4.93
N SER A 65 -13.54 4.34 3.93
CA SER A 65 -14.87 4.81 3.49
C SER A 65 -15.60 3.74 2.69
N ASP A 66 -16.94 3.78 2.67
CA ASP A 66 -17.78 2.82 1.92
C ASP A 66 -17.40 2.67 0.44
N LYS A 67 -16.79 3.71 -0.15
CA LYS A 67 -16.37 3.72 -1.54
C LYS A 67 -15.14 2.85 -1.81
N TYR A 68 -14.24 2.75 -0.86
CA TYR A 68 -12.90 2.18 -1.06
C TYR A 68 -12.56 1.04 -0.12
N CYS A 69 -13.35 0.85 0.95
CA CYS A 69 -13.11 -0.19 1.91
C CYS A 69 -13.11 -1.57 1.25
N THR A 70 -12.32 -2.47 1.82
CA THR A 70 -12.22 -3.85 1.34
C THR A 70 -13.62 -4.48 1.38
N PRO A 71 -14.12 -5.02 0.25
CA PRO A 71 -15.43 -5.65 0.22
C PRO A 71 -15.42 -6.89 1.11
N ARG A 72 -16.56 -7.30 1.66
CA ARG A 72 -16.64 -8.55 2.43
C ARG A 72 -16.23 -9.74 1.56
N TYR A 73 -15.41 -10.64 2.09
CA TYR A 73 -14.92 -11.83 1.40
C TYR A 73 -14.84 -13.05 2.33
N LEU A 74 -14.89 -14.25 1.76
CA LEU A 74 -14.86 -15.50 2.52
C LEU A 74 -13.44 -16.00 2.78
N ASN A 75 -12.56 -15.84 1.79
CA ASN A 75 -11.16 -16.25 1.81
C ASN A 75 -10.37 -15.47 0.74
N TYR A 76 -9.04 -15.62 0.71
CA TYR A 76 -8.19 -14.88 -0.21
C TYR A 76 -8.50 -15.13 -1.69
N GLU A 77 -8.95 -16.32 -2.06
CA GLU A 77 -9.35 -16.60 -3.45
C GLU A 77 -10.61 -15.83 -3.86
N ASP A 78 -11.59 -15.69 -2.97
CA ASP A 78 -12.78 -14.88 -3.20
C ASP A 78 -12.42 -13.39 -3.32
N LEU A 79 -11.49 -12.91 -2.49
CA LEU A 79 -10.98 -11.55 -2.57
C LEU A 79 -10.23 -11.30 -3.89
N GLU A 80 -9.38 -12.24 -4.33
CA GLU A 80 -8.68 -12.17 -5.61
C GLU A 80 -9.65 -12.15 -6.79
N ARG A 81 -10.68 -13.02 -6.79
CA ARG A 81 -11.73 -13.00 -7.82
C ARG A 81 -12.45 -11.65 -7.87
N LYS A 82 -12.76 -11.05 -6.71
CA LYS A 82 -13.38 -9.72 -6.61
C LYS A 82 -12.45 -8.61 -7.09
N TYR A 83 -11.16 -8.70 -6.81
CA TYR A 83 -10.15 -7.76 -7.30
C TYR A 83 -10.15 -7.72 -8.82
N TRP A 84 -9.92 -8.87 -9.47
CA TRP A 84 -9.86 -8.94 -10.95
C TRP A 84 -11.19 -8.58 -11.61
N LYS A 85 -12.32 -8.94 -11.01
CA LYS A 85 -13.65 -8.60 -11.52
C LYS A 85 -13.94 -7.09 -11.45
N ASN A 86 -13.48 -6.41 -10.40
CA ASN A 86 -13.89 -5.04 -10.11
C ASN A 86 -12.81 -3.98 -10.43
N LEU A 87 -11.68 -4.38 -11.01
CA LEU A 87 -10.49 -3.54 -11.21
C LEU A 87 -10.76 -2.21 -11.94
N THR A 88 -11.78 -2.15 -12.80
CA THR A 88 -12.11 -0.96 -13.63
C THR A 88 -13.21 -0.07 -13.04
N PHE A 89 -13.86 -0.47 -11.94
CA PHE A 89 -15.04 0.24 -11.41
C PHE A 89 -14.70 1.43 -10.53
N VAL A 90 -13.76 1.24 -9.60
CA VAL A 90 -13.33 2.28 -8.66
C VAL A 90 -11.81 2.36 -8.72
N SER A 91 -11.30 3.47 -9.23
CA SER A 91 -9.86 3.72 -9.30
C SER A 91 -9.30 4.04 -7.91
N PRO A 92 -8.47 3.16 -7.31
CA PRO A 92 -7.91 3.38 -5.99
C PRO A 92 -6.87 4.50 -6.02
N ILE A 93 -6.54 5.02 -4.84
CA ILE A 93 -5.46 6.00 -4.64
C ILE A 93 -4.30 5.30 -3.93
N TYR A 94 -3.08 5.60 -4.34
CA TYR A 94 -1.86 5.00 -3.84
C TYR A 94 -0.89 6.06 -3.34
N GLY A 95 -0.44 5.94 -2.09
CA GLY A 95 0.59 6.78 -1.50
C GLY A 95 1.97 6.19 -1.75
N ALA A 96 2.46 6.30 -2.98
CA ALA A 96 3.79 5.84 -3.38
C ALA A 96 4.88 6.85 -3.03
N ASP A 97 6.13 6.39 -3.07
CA ASP A 97 7.32 7.23 -3.19
C ASP A 97 7.40 8.33 -2.12
N VAL A 98 6.95 8.02 -0.90
CA VAL A 98 7.02 8.94 0.24
C VAL A 98 8.42 8.83 0.84
N PRO A 99 9.23 9.90 0.85
CA PRO A 99 10.57 9.86 1.42
C PRO A 99 10.49 9.71 2.95
N GLY A 100 11.41 8.94 3.53
CA GLY A 100 11.53 8.75 4.98
C GLY A 100 11.52 7.28 5.40
N SER A 101 11.70 7.04 6.69
CA SER A 101 11.64 5.70 7.30
C SER A 101 10.66 5.69 8.47
N LEU A 102 9.96 4.57 8.64
CA LEU A 102 9.13 4.28 9.81
C LEU A 102 9.86 3.42 10.86
N TYR A 103 11.16 3.19 10.71
CA TYR A 103 11.95 2.55 11.76
C TYR A 103 12.18 3.57 12.88
N ASP A 104 12.28 3.09 14.12
CA ASP A 104 12.81 3.93 15.20
C ASP A 104 14.29 4.24 14.90
N GLU A 105 14.78 5.38 15.36
CA GLU A 105 16.21 5.68 15.31
C GLU A 105 16.93 4.72 16.26
N VAL A 106 17.29 3.55 15.75
CA VAL A 106 18.14 2.60 16.44
C VAL A 106 19.57 3.03 16.12
N ASP A 107 20.36 3.35 17.15
CA ASP A 107 21.79 3.65 17.05
C ASP A 107 22.55 2.38 16.63
N VAL A 108 22.39 1.98 15.37
CA VAL A 108 23.17 0.94 14.72
C VAL A 108 23.95 1.66 13.64
N SER A 109 25.17 2.05 13.99
CA SER A 109 26.18 2.53 13.07
C SER A 109 26.30 1.56 11.87
N GLY A 110 25.63 1.89 10.75
CA GLY A 110 25.91 1.23 9.46
C GLY A 110 24.76 0.98 8.47
N LEU A 111 23.49 1.33 8.73
CA LEU A 111 22.39 0.97 7.79
C LEU A 111 21.41 2.09 7.40
N THR A 112 21.73 3.37 7.62
CA THR A 112 20.80 4.49 7.36
C THR A 112 20.88 5.06 5.94
N GLU A 113 21.03 4.22 4.91
CA GLU A 113 20.95 4.69 3.52
C GLU A 113 19.97 3.81 2.73
N TYR A 114 18.91 4.44 2.22
CA TYR A 114 17.84 3.90 1.36
C TYR A 114 16.75 3.06 2.04
N GLN A 115 15.79 3.74 2.67
CA GLN A 115 14.43 3.20 2.76
C GLN A 115 13.45 4.29 2.30
N SER A 116 12.70 3.98 1.24
CA SER A 116 11.54 4.75 0.80
C SER A 116 10.29 4.03 1.31
N LEU A 117 9.34 4.76 1.88
CA LEU A 117 8.04 4.18 2.22
C LEU A 117 7.29 3.91 0.92
N SER A 118 7.08 2.64 0.63
CA SER A 118 6.20 2.18 -0.45
C SER A 118 5.18 1.23 0.14
N LEU A 119 3.95 1.35 -0.34
CA LEU A 119 2.75 0.56 -0.04
C LEU A 119 1.80 1.09 1.03
N LEU A 120 1.13 2.19 0.69
CA LEU A 120 -0.23 2.46 1.17
C LEU A 120 -1.16 2.56 -0.04
N SER A 121 -1.99 1.54 -0.28
CA SER A 121 -3.09 1.57 -1.26
C SER A 121 -4.43 1.74 -0.55
N VAL A 122 -5.32 2.56 -1.15
CA VAL A 122 -6.70 2.78 -0.70
C VAL A 122 -7.58 1.53 -0.91
N THR A 123 -7.06 0.47 -1.51
CA THR A 123 -7.61 -0.88 -1.41
C THR A 123 -6.60 -1.76 -0.66
N HIS A 124 -6.88 -2.12 0.60
CA HIS A 124 -6.09 -3.15 1.27
C HIS A 124 -6.29 -4.48 0.53
N HIS A 125 -5.19 -5.03 0.01
CA HIS A 125 -5.12 -6.39 -0.55
C HIS A 125 -5.22 -7.43 0.57
#